data_AF-A0A2S6RZN5-F1
#
_entry.id   AF-A0A2S6RZN5-F1
#
_cell.length_a   1.000
_cell.length_b   1.000
_cell.length_c   1.000
_cell.angle_alpha   90.00
_cell.angle_beta   90.00
_cell.angle_gamma   90.00
#
_symmetry.space_group_name_H-M   'P 1'
#
loop_
_entity.id
_entity.type
_entity.pdbx_description
1 polymer ?
#
loop_
_entity_poly.entity_id
_entity_poly.type
_entity_poly.pdbx_seq_one_letter_code
_entity_poly.pdbx_strand_id
1 'polypeptide(L)'
;MTHYYSDKSQFSINELIENNLDLVKKIAWQIFGRVQNVVEVEDLIQQGMEGLVSAAQKYSPKEGVNFQQYAQLRIRGSIIDFLRKNSNLCRTTIKKKQDFERKKLELQKKLSREPSKSELVEFMGVSQDEFSYWEKAFEANNVQSLDQAYDEYSILYASNIDDPEISLQGKQLKSQIKEALKTLNQREAMIAQLYYVEELNIYEIAEI
;
A
#
# COMPACT_ATOMS: atom_id res chain seq x y z
N MET A 1 -38.05 4.56 -35.39
CA MET A 1 -37.62 3.48 -34.49
C MET A 1 -37.35 2.25 -35.34
N THR A 2 -36.10 2.05 -35.73
CA THR A 2 -35.73 1.05 -36.73
C THR A 2 -35.37 -0.26 -36.03
N HIS A 3 -36.25 -1.25 -36.15
CA HIS A 3 -36.02 -2.61 -35.69
C HIS A 3 -34.84 -3.23 -36.45
N TYR A 4 -33.78 -3.62 -35.74
CA TYR A 4 -32.61 -4.32 -36.28
C TYR A 4 -32.33 -5.60 -35.48
N TYR A 5 -33.30 -6.51 -35.44
CA TYR A 5 -33.08 -7.88 -34.97
C TYR A 5 -33.83 -8.85 -35.87
N SER A 6 -33.18 -9.27 -36.96
CA SER A 6 -33.54 -10.47 -37.70
C SER A 6 -32.36 -10.86 -38.58
N ASP A 7 -31.49 -11.75 -38.11
CA ASP A 7 -31.41 -13.14 -38.61
C ASP A 7 -30.25 -13.92 -37.95
N LYS A 8 -30.61 -15.06 -37.34
CA LYS A 8 -29.81 -16.27 -37.01
C LYS A 8 -28.46 -16.12 -36.29
N SER A 9 -28.53 -15.85 -34.98
CA SER A 9 -27.69 -16.60 -34.03
C SER A 9 -28.50 -17.82 -33.58
N GLN A 10 -27.97 -19.03 -33.77
CA GLN A 10 -28.62 -20.28 -33.37
C GLN A 10 -28.70 -20.43 -31.82
N PHE A 11 -28.01 -19.56 -31.09
CA PHE A 11 -27.98 -19.50 -29.64
C PHE A 11 -28.56 -18.18 -29.14
N SER A 12 -29.38 -18.26 -28.10
CA SER A 12 -29.84 -17.10 -27.34
C SER A 12 -28.67 -16.40 -26.63
N ILE A 13 -28.82 -15.11 -26.36
CA ILE A 13 -27.80 -14.32 -25.61
C ILE A 13 -27.51 -14.98 -24.26
N ASN A 14 -28.53 -15.52 -23.59
CA ASN A 14 -28.39 -16.18 -22.30
C ASN A 14 -27.57 -17.47 -22.41
N GLU A 15 -27.82 -18.31 -23.43
CA GLU A 15 -27.02 -19.52 -23.66
C GLU A 15 -25.55 -19.19 -23.95
N LEU A 16 -25.27 -18.12 -24.69
CA LEU A 16 -23.89 -17.67 -24.93
C LEU A 16 -23.20 -17.26 -23.63
N ILE A 17 -23.92 -16.62 -22.70
CA ILE A 17 -23.37 -16.21 -21.40
C ILE A 17 -23.14 -17.43 -20.51
N GLU A 18 -24.16 -18.26 -20.31
CA GLU A 18 -24.13 -19.42 -19.40
C GLU A 18 -23.02 -20.41 -19.79
N ASN A 19 -22.86 -20.70 -21.08
CA ASN A 19 -21.82 -21.61 -21.57
C ASN A 19 -20.39 -21.07 -21.44
N ASN A 20 -20.21 -19.79 -21.11
CA ASN A 20 -18.89 -19.13 -21.08
C ASN A 20 -18.56 -18.49 -19.72
N LEU A 21 -19.30 -18.81 -18.66
CA LEU A 21 -19.01 -18.31 -17.29
C LEU A 21 -17.63 -18.73 -16.80
N ASP A 22 -17.23 -19.98 -17.06
CA ASP A 22 -15.93 -20.49 -16.63
C ASP A 22 -14.77 -19.87 -17.42
N LEU A 23 -15.02 -19.40 -18.65
CA LEU A 23 -14.04 -18.64 -19.43
C LEU A 23 -13.68 -17.34 -18.72
N VAL A 24 -14.67 -16.65 -18.13
CA VAL A 24 -14.45 -15.42 -17.36
C VAL A 24 -13.56 -15.71 -16.16
N LYS A 25 -13.89 -16.73 -15.36
CA LYS A 25 -13.09 -17.12 -14.20
C LYS A 25 -11.65 -17.42 -14.60
N LYS A 26 -11.45 -18.21 -15.66
CA LYS A 26 -10.11 -18.57 -16.15
C LYS A 26 -9.28 -17.33 -16.53
N ILE A 27 -9.87 -16.37 -17.25
CA ILE A 27 -9.19 -15.14 -17.66
C ILE A 27 -8.89 -14.24 -16.45
N ALA A 28 -9.85 -14.10 -15.53
CA ALA A 28 -9.69 -13.32 -14.30
C ALA A 28 -8.54 -13.87 -13.45
N TRP A 29 -8.50 -15.18 -13.18
CA TRP A 29 -7.41 -15.83 -12.44
C TRP A 29 -6.05 -15.69 -13.14
N GLN A 30 -6.00 -15.78 -14.47
CA GLN A 30 -4.76 -15.59 -15.22
C GLN A 30 -4.21 -14.16 -15.08
N ILE A 31 -5.09 -13.15 -15.01
CA ILE A 31 -4.71 -11.75 -14.79
C ILE A 31 -4.34 -11.52 -13.33
N PHE A 32 -5.14 -12.04 -12.40
CA PHE A 32 -4.97 -11.91 -10.95
C PHE A 32 -3.57 -12.28 -10.49
N GLY A 33 -2.98 -13.36 -11.02
CA GLY A 33 -1.60 -13.74 -10.69
C GLY A 33 -0.52 -12.67 -10.96
N ARG A 34 -0.85 -11.59 -11.70
CA ARG A 34 0.04 -10.44 -11.93
C ARG A 34 -0.34 -9.18 -11.15
N VAL A 35 -1.56 -9.11 -10.61
CA VAL A 35 -2.14 -7.89 -10.01
C VAL A 35 -2.72 -8.11 -8.61
N GLN A 36 -2.52 -9.30 -8.02
CA GLN A 36 -3.08 -9.72 -6.73
C GLN A 36 -2.83 -8.75 -5.55
N ASN A 37 -1.81 -7.89 -5.63
CA ASN A 37 -1.47 -6.92 -4.58
C ASN A 37 -2.25 -5.59 -4.73
N VAL A 38 -3.09 -5.45 -5.75
CA VAL A 38 -3.72 -4.18 -6.13
C VAL A 38 -5.24 -4.30 -6.28
N VAL A 39 -5.75 -5.52 -6.48
CA VAL A 39 -7.17 -5.76 -6.80
C VAL A 39 -7.58 -7.16 -6.34
N GLU A 40 -8.82 -7.30 -5.90
CA GLU A 40 -9.40 -8.60 -5.54
C GLU A 40 -9.80 -9.38 -6.80
N VAL A 41 -9.82 -10.71 -6.73
CA VAL A 41 -10.15 -11.55 -7.91
C VAL A 41 -11.63 -11.44 -8.27
N GLU A 42 -12.48 -11.21 -7.26
CA GLU A 42 -13.92 -11.00 -7.36
C GLU A 42 -14.24 -9.80 -8.26
N ASP A 43 -13.50 -8.69 -8.11
CA ASP A 43 -13.64 -7.50 -8.96
C ASP A 43 -13.29 -7.81 -10.41
N LEU A 44 -12.21 -8.56 -10.64
CA LEU A 44 -11.82 -8.98 -12.00
C LEU A 44 -12.86 -9.91 -12.63
N ILE A 45 -13.46 -10.80 -11.85
CA ILE A 45 -14.54 -11.67 -12.31
C ILE A 45 -15.75 -10.82 -12.67
N GLN A 46 -16.18 -9.89 -11.82
CA GLN A 46 -17.32 -9.02 -12.08
C GLN A 46 -17.13 -8.20 -13.37
N GLN A 47 -15.97 -7.59 -13.54
CA GLN A 47 -15.64 -6.80 -14.73
C GLN A 47 -15.51 -7.67 -15.99
N GLY A 48 -15.03 -8.90 -15.83
CA GLY A 48 -15.02 -9.89 -16.90
C GLY A 48 -16.44 -10.32 -17.30
N MET A 49 -17.36 -10.44 -16.34
CA MET A 49 -18.77 -10.77 -16.58
C MET A 49 -19.46 -9.67 -17.38
N GLU A 50 -19.25 -8.40 -17.06
CA GLU A 50 -19.74 -7.27 -17.88
C GLU A 50 -19.21 -7.35 -19.32
N GLY A 51 -17.93 -7.69 -19.48
CA GLY A 51 -17.30 -7.91 -20.78
C GLY A 51 -17.94 -9.05 -21.58
N LEU A 52 -18.29 -10.16 -20.91
CA LEU A 52 -18.98 -11.30 -21.50
C LEU A 52 -20.40 -10.93 -21.94
N VAL A 53 -21.18 -10.25 -21.09
CA VAL A 53 -22.54 -9.79 -21.44
C VAL A 53 -22.50 -8.86 -22.65
N SER A 54 -21.56 -7.90 -22.66
CA SER A 54 -21.37 -7.00 -23.81
C SER A 54 -20.95 -7.75 -25.07
N ALA A 55 -20.15 -8.81 -24.94
CA ALA A 55 -19.76 -9.66 -26.06
C ALA A 55 -20.96 -10.43 -26.62
N ALA A 56 -21.77 -11.05 -25.76
CA ALA A 56 -22.95 -11.80 -26.17
C ALA A 56 -23.98 -10.93 -26.91
N GLN A 57 -24.20 -9.69 -26.44
CA GLN A 57 -25.11 -8.74 -27.09
C GLN A 57 -24.61 -8.24 -28.46
N LYS A 58 -23.30 -8.14 -28.66
CA LYS A 58 -22.68 -7.56 -29.87
C LYS A 58 -22.13 -8.60 -30.83
N TYR A 59 -22.25 -9.89 -30.51
CA TYR A 59 -21.71 -10.95 -31.33
C TYR A 59 -22.54 -11.11 -32.60
N SER A 60 -21.86 -11.08 -33.74
CA SER A 60 -22.42 -11.42 -35.03
C SER A 60 -21.59 -12.58 -35.59
N PRO A 61 -22.20 -13.75 -35.85
CA PRO A 61 -21.50 -14.90 -36.39
C PRO A 61 -20.78 -14.56 -37.70
N LYS A 62 -19.50 -14.91 -37.79
CA LYS A 62 -18.69 -14.81 -39.01
C LYS A 62 -17.95 -16.11 -39.22
N GLU A 63 -17.71 -16.49 -40.48
CA GLU A 63 -16.92 -17.67 -40.77
C GLU A 63 -15.51 -17.56 -40.17
N GLY A 64 -15.08 -18.62 -39.50
CA GLY A 64 -13.73 -18.74 -38.93
C GLY A 64 -13.53 -18.16 -37.53
N VAL A 65 -14.53 -17.53 -36.90
CA VAL A 65 -14.40 -17.02 -35.52
C VAL A 65 -15.56 -17.52 -34.68
N ASN A 66 -15.26 -18.35 -33.67
CA ASN A 66 -16.27 -18.80 -32.73
C ASN A 66 -16.52 -17.73 -31.64
N PHE A 67 -17.68 -17.81 -30.98
CA PHE A 67 -18.03 -16.86 -29.92
C PHE A 67 -17.00 -16.83 -28.80
N GLN A 68 -16.44 -17.99 -28.42
CA GLN A 68 -15.48 -18.10 -27.32
C GLN A 68 -14.21 -17.28 -27.58
N GLN A 69 -13.67 -17.30 -28.81
CA GLN A 69 -12.52 -16.51 -29.24
C GLN A 69 -12.83 -15.01 -29.18
N TYR A 70 -14.02 -14.61 -29.64
CA TYR A 70 -14.47 -13.22 -29.58
C TYR A 70 -14.66 -12.75 -28.12
N ALA A 71 -15.35 -13.55 -27.30
CA ALA A 71 -15.61 -13.27 -25.89
C ALA A 71 -14.30 -13.15 -25.11
N GLN A 72 -13.32 -14.02 -25.36
CA GLN A 72 -12.01 -13.95 -24.70
C GLN A 72 -11.36 -12.56 -24.84
N LEU A 73 -11.41 -11.97 -26.04
CA LEU A 73 -10.85 -10.63 -26.28
C LEU A 73 -11.62 -9.54 -25.53
N ARG A 74 -12.95 -9.63 -25.51
CA ARG A 74 -13.84 -8.65 -24.86
C ARG A 74 -13.76 -8.70 -23.34
N ILE A 75 -13.78 -9.90 -22.76
CA ILE A 75 -13.61 -10.14 -21.31
C ILE A 75 -12.26 -9.57 -20.86
N ARG A 76 -11.18 -9.95 -21.55
CA ARG A 76 -9.83 -9.47 -21.22
C ARG A 76 -9.73 -7.94 -21.36
N GLY A 77 -10.33 -7.37 -22.41
CA GLY A 77 -10.38 -5.92 -22.61
C GLY A 77 -11.08 -5.20 -21.46
N SER A 78 -12.26 -5.69 -21.05
CA SER A 78 -13.03 -5.13 -19.93
C SER A 78 -12.23 -5.09 -18.63
N ILE A 79 -11.60 -6.21 -18.27
CA ILE A 79 -10.76 -6.31 -17.07
C ILE A 79 -9.57 -5.36 -17.14
N ILE A 80 -8.88 -5.29 -18.30
CA ILE A 80 -7.73 -4.40 -18.45
C ILE A 80 -8.17 -2.92 -18.40
N ASP A 81 -9.31 -2.57 -18.98
CA ASP A 81 -9.84 -1.21 -18.94
C ASP A 81 -10.23 -0.80 -17.52
N PHE A 82 -10.84 -1.71 -16.75
CA PHE A 82 -11.08 -1.52 -15.32
C PHE A 82 -9.78 -1.27 -14.55
N LEU A 83 -8.76 -2.12 -14.76
CA LEU A 83 -7.46 -1.95 -14.14
C LEU A 83 -6.82 -0.60 -14.50
N ARG A 84 -6.97 -0.12 -15.74
CA ARG A 84 -6.45 1.19 -16.16
C ARG A 84 -7.20 2.35 -15.51
N LYS A 85 -8.51 2.25 -15.35
CA LYS A 85 -9.34 3.29 -14.72
C LYS A 85 -9.05 3.39 -13.22
N ASN A 86 -8.81 2.25 -12.57
CA ASN A 86 -8.56 2.17 -11.13
C ASN A 86 -7.07 2.19 -10.77
N SER A 87 -6.17 2.10 -11.76
CA SER A 87 -4.75 2.38 -11.55
C SER A 87 -4.53 3.89 -11.40
N ASN A 88 -4.72 4.40 -10.18
CA ASN A 88 -4.07 5.66 -9.74
C ASN A 88 -2.54 5.54 -9.75
N LEU A 89 -2.03 4.33 -9.95
CA LEU A 89 -0.66 4.03 -10.29
C LEU A 89 -0.30 4.65 -11.64
N CYS A 90 0.11 5.92 -11.61
CA CYS A 90 0.79 6.55 -12.73
C CYS A 90 1.82 5.54 -13.26
N ARG A 91 1.78 5.25 -14.56
CA ARG A 91 2.64 4.25 -15.23
C ARG A 91 4.13 4.41 -14.85
N THR A 92 4.51 5.63 -14.50
CA THR A 92 5.79 6.05 -13.93
C THR A 92 6.08 5.43 -12.55
N THR A 93 5.12 5.45 -11.62
CA THR A 93 5.23 4.87 -10.26
C THR A 93 5.43 3.36 -10.29
N ILE A 94 4.69 2.62 -11.12
CA ILE A 94 4.89 1.17 -11.29
C ILE A 94 6.30 0.88 -11.80
N LYS A 95 6.71 1.60 -12.85
CA LYS A 95 8.04 1.42 -13.45
C LYS A 95 9.15 1.73 -12.44
N LYS A 96 8.99 2.81 -11.66
CA LYS A 96 9.90 3.18 -10.58
C LYS A 96 9.94 2.14 -9.47
N LYS A 97 8.80 1.56 -9.05
CA LYS A 97 8.75 0.47 -8.07
C LYS A 97 9.50 -0.78 -8.56
N GLN A 98 9.28 -1.19 -9.81
CA GLN A 98 9.99 -2.33 -10.39
C GLN A 98 11.50 -2.09 -10.50
N ASP A 99 11.91 -0.89 -10.89
CA ASP A 99 13.33 -0.52 -10.93
C ASP A 99 13.96 -0.49 -9.53
N PHE A 100 13.23 -0.01 -8.51
CA PHE A 100 13.65 -0.02 -7.11
C PHE A 100 13.87 -1.44 -6.59
N GLU A 101 12.89 -2.32 -6.76
CA GLU A 101 12.99 -3.73 -6.33
C GLU A 101 14.14 -4.46 -7.02
N ARG A 102 14.35 -4.23 -8.33
CA ARG A 102 15.48 -4.81 -9.05
C ARG A 102 16.82 -4.37 -8.44
N LYS A 103 17.00 -3.07 -8.18
CA LYS A 103 18.22 -2.53 -7.58
C LYS A 103 18.42 -3.02 -6.14
N LYS A 104 17.34 -3.09 -5.34
CA LYS A 104 17.40 -3.66 -3.98
C LYS A 104 17.92 -5.10 -4.02
N LEU A 105 17.40 -5.91 -4.92
CA LEU A 105 17.75 -7.33 -5.04
C LEU A 105 19.18 -7.52 -5.58
N GLU A 106 19.65 -6.66 -6.49
CA GLU A 106 21.05 -6.61 -6.92
C GLU A 106 22.00 -6.29 -5.76
N LEU A 107 21.65 -5.30 -4.92
CA LEU A 107 22.45 -4.90 -3.78
C LEU A 107 22.45 -5.97 -2.69
N GLN A 108 21.29 -6.58 -2.42
CA GLN A 108 21.17 -7.71 -1.49
C GLN A 108 22.04 -8.89 -1.91
N LYS A 109 22.08 -9.22 -3.21
CA LYS A 109 22.97 -10.27 -3.74
C LYS A 109 24.45 -9.93 -3.57
N LYS A 110 24.83 -8.65 -3.67
CA LYS A 110 26.22 -8.21 -3.46
C LYS A 110 26.63 -8.25 -2.00
N LEU A 111 25.73 -7.88 -1.09
CA LEU A 111 26.00 -7.77 0.34
C LEU A 111 25.76 -9.08 1.10
N SER A 112 25.04 -10.04 0.51
CA SER A 112 24.57 -11.26 1.18
C SER A 112 23.77 -10.99 2.48
N ARG A 113 23.15 -9.81 2.57
CA ARG A 113 22.28 -9.36 3.66
C ARG A 113 21.29 -8.31 3.14
N GLU A 114 20.26 -8.00 3.92
CA GLU A 114 19.40 -6.84 3.63
C GLU A 114 20.24 -5.54 3.60
N PRO A 115 20.12 -4.71 2.54
CA PRO A 115 20.78 -3.42 2.46
C PRO A 115 20.10 -2.38 3.37
N SER A 116 20.88 -1.50 3.98
CA SER A 116 20.35 -0.38 4.76
C SER A 116 19.74 0.69 3.86
N LYS A 117 18.91 1.58 4.42
CA LYS A 117 18.32 2.69 3.66
C LYS A 117 19.39 3.60 3.02
N SER A 118 20.46 3.92 3.74
CA SER A 118 21.54 4.75 3.22
C SER A 118 22.31 4.06 2.08
N GLU A 119 22.58 2.75 2.21
CA GLU A 119 23.23 1.96 1.17
C GLU A 119 22.37 1.89 -0.10
N LEU A 120 21.05 1.78 0.04
CA LEU A 120 20.09 1.80 -1.06
C LEU A 120 20.07 3.16 -1.78
N VAL A 121 20.00 4.26 -1.03
CA VAL A 121 19.99 5.63 -1.59
C VAL A 121 21.26 5.88 -2.41
N GLU A 122 22.42 5.53 -1.86
CA GLU A 122 23.71 5.66 -2.53
C GLU A 122 23.80 4.77 -3.77
N PHE A 123 23.42 3.49 -3.65
CA PHE A 123 23.45 2.55 -4.77
C PHE A 123 22.49 2.94 -5.91
N MET A 124 21.35 3.53 -5.57
CA MET A 124 20.38 3.98 -6.57
C MET A 124 20.76 5.31 -7.22
N GLY A 125 21.63 6.11 -6.60
CA GLY A 125 22.05 7.42 -7.07
C GLY A 125 20.94 8.48 -7.00
N VAL A 126 20.07 8.39 -5.99
CA VAL A 126 18.96 9.33 -5.76
C VAL A 126 19.22 10.14 -4.49
N SER A 127 18.55 11.29 -4.33
CA SER A 127 18.60 12.02 -3.07
C SER A 127 17.75 11.34 -1.99
N GLN A 128 18.04 11.64 -0.72
CA GLN A 128 17.25 11.15 0.41
C GLN A 128 15.77 11.58 0.32
N ASP A 129 15.54 12.82 -0.13
CA ASP A 129 14.19 13.37 -0.30
C ASP A 129 13.44 12.67 -1.43
N GLU A 130 14.11 12.40 -2.56
CA GLU A 130 13.54 11.65 -3.67
C GLU A 130 13.22 10.22 -3.25
N PHE A 131 14.10 9.59 -2.47
CA PHE A 131 13.86 8.27 -1.91
C PHE A 131 12.62 8.25 -1.00
N SER A 132 12.52 9.19 -0.07
CA SER A 132 11.37 9.28 0.85
C SER A 132 10.05 9.54 0.11
N TYR A 133 10.09 10.36 -0.95
CA TYR A 133 8.93 10.57 -1.82
C TYR A 133 8.47 9.27 -2.47
N TRP A 134 9.38 8.50 -3.07
CA TRP A 134 9.03 7.24 -3.72
C TRP A 134 8.61 6.16 -2.72
N GLU A 135 9.25 6.10 -1.54
CA GLU A 135 8.86 5.20 -0.45
C GLU A 135 7.39 5.41 -0.06
N LYS A 136 7.01 6.67 0.23
CA LYS A 136 5.62 7.05 0.53
C LYS A 136 4.68 6.78 -0.66
N ALA A 137 5.13 7.06 -1.88
CA ALA A 137 4.33 6.80 -3.07
C ALA A 137 4.10 5.30 -3.29
N PHE A 138 5.03 4.42 -2.90
CA PHE A 138 4.86 2.98 -2.98
C PHE A 138 3.95 2.44 -1.87
N GLU A 139 4.05 2.98 -0.66
CA GLU A 139 3.19 2.65 0.48
C GLU A 139 1.72 3.06 0.24
N ALA A 140 1.48 4.26 -0.29
CA ALA A 140 0.13 4.75 -0.59
C ALA A 140 -0.62 3.92 -1.65
N ASN A 141 0.11 3.08 -2.40
CA ASN A 141 -0.46 2.18 -3.40
C ASN A 141 -0.55 0.71 -2.91
N ASN A 142 -0.21 0.45 -1.65
CA ASN A 142 -0.38 -0.85 -1.03
C ASN A 142 -1.78 -0.88 -0.38
N VAL A 143 -2.77 -1.42 -1.09
CA VAL A 143 -4.09 -1.66 -0.52
C VAL A 143 -3.98 -2.96 0.29
N GLN A 144 -3.81 -2.82 1.61
CA GLN A 144 -3.94 -3.95 2.54
C GLN A 144 -5.35 -3.97 3.11
N SER A 145 -5.88 -5.17 3.36
CA SER A 145 -7.13 -5.31 4.10
C SER A 145 -6.95 -4.76 5.51
N LEU A 146 -8.02 -4.20 6.09
CA LEU A 146 -8.01 -3.69 7.47
C LEU A 146 -7.57 -4.78 8.46
N ASP A 147 -7.97 -6.03 8.25
CA ASP A 147 -7.57 -7.17 9.10
C ASP A 147 -6.06 -7.48 9.03
N GLN A 148 -5.38 -7.15 7.92
CA GLN A 148 -3.92 -7.28 7.80
C GLN A 148 -3.17 -6.06 8.34
N ALA A 149 -3.78 -4.88 8.30
CA ALA A 149 -3.21 -3.63 8.78
C ALA A 149 -3.47 -3.38 10.28
N TYR A 150 -4.33 -4.19 10.90
CA TYR A 150 -4.63 -4.12 12.33
C TYR A 150 -3.46 -4.68 13.14
N ASP A 151 -2.46 -3.84 13.33
CA ASP A 151 -1.45 -3.99 14.37
C ASP A 151 -1.81 -2.99 15.47
N GLU A 152 -2.09 -3.49 16.68
CA GLU A 152 -2.46 -2.68 17.85
C GLU A 152 -1.38 -1.65 18.20
N TYR A 153 -0.15 -1.86 17.70
CA TYR A 153 1.00 -0.97 17.83
C TYR A 153 1.27 -0.11 16.58
N SER A 154 0.38 -0.11 15.59
CA SER A 154 0.56 0.66 14.36
C SER A 154 0.55 2.17 14.63
N ILE A 155 1.52 2.86 14.04
CA ILE A 155 1.69 4.31 14.10
C ILE A 155 0.43 5.04 13.56
N LEU A 156 -0.37 4.38 12.73
CA LEU A 156 -1.67 4.87 12.23
C LEU A 156 -2.70 5.08 13.34
N TYR A 157 -2.59 4.34 14.46
CA TYR A 157 -3.42 4.49 15.65
C TYR A 157 -2.73 5.30 16.75
N ALA A 158 -1.48 5.73 16.55
CA ALA A 158 -0.81 6.63 17.47
C ALA A 158 -1.52 7.99 17.43
N SER A 159 -2.31 8.27 18.45
CA SER A 159 -2.86 9.61 18.65
C SER A 159 -1.73 10.59 18.93
N ASN A 160 -1.70 11.72 18.21
CA ASN A 160 -0.85 12.88 18.55
C ASN A 160 -1.26 13.55 19.89
N ILE A 161 -2.22 12.96 20.58
CA ILE A 161 -2.72 13.40 21.88
C ILE A 161 -1.99 12.53 22.89
N ASP A 162 -1.19 13.14 23.76
CA ASP A 162 -0.63 12.46 24.92
C ASP A 162 -1.78 11.75 25.62
N ASP A 163 -1.63 10.44 25.84
CA ASP A 163 -2.56 9.67 26.63
C ASP A 163 -2.88 10.45 27.91
N PRO A 164 -4.16 10.76 28.20
CA PRO A 164 -4.54 11.54 29.38
C PRO A 164 -3.96 10.95 30.66
N GLU A 165 -3.75 9.63 30.72
CA GLU A 165 -3.07 8.95 31.82
C GLU A 165 -1.58 9.36 31.92
N ILE A 166 -0.86 9.34 30.80
CA ILE A 166 0.56 9.74 30.72
C ILE A 166 0.74 11.22 31.11
N SER A 167 -0.12 12.12 30.60
CA SER A 167 -0.05 13.55 30.96
C SER A 167 -0.32 13.80 32.44
N LEU A 168 -1.25 13.05 33.03
CA LEU A 168 -1.60 13.15 34.44
C LEU A 168 -0.47 12.60 35.32
N GLN A 169 0.14 11.47 34.93
CA GLN A 169 1.30 10.88 35.59
C GLN A 169 2.50 11.83 35.58
N GLY A 170 2.81 12.46 34.43
CA GLY A 170 3.88 13.45 34.31
C GLY A 170 3.67 14.67 35.21
N LYS A 171 2.43 15.16 35.33
CA LYS A 171 2.08 16.27 36.23
C LYS A 171 2.25 15.88 37.70
N GLN A 172 1.82 14.68 38.09
CA GLN A 172 1.98 14.17 39.45
C GLN A 172 3.45 14.00 39.82
N LEU A 173 4.24 13.38 38.94
CA LEU A 173 5.68 13.19 39.15
C LEU A 173 6.40 14.53 39.34
N LYS A 174 6.09 15.51 38.49
CA LYS A 174 6.66 16.87 38.61
C LYS A 174 6.29 17.53 39.94
N SER A 175 5.07 17.33 40.43
CA SER A 175 4.64 17.85 41.73
C SER A 175 5.40 17.19 42.89
N GLN A 176 5.57 15.86 42.84
CA GLN A 176 6.32 15.11 43.86
C GLN A 176 7.80 15.51 43.90
N ILE A 177 8.44 15.65 42.73
CA ILE A 177 9.82 16.13 42.64
C ILE A 177 9.93 17.54 43.23
N LYS A 178 8.97 18.43 42.92
CA LYS A 178 8.97 19.79 43.48
C LYS A 178 8.82 19.81 45.00
N GLU A 179 8.07 18.89 45.59
CA GLU A 179 7.99 18.76 47.05
C GLU A 179 9.27 18.18 47.64
N ALA A 180 9.85 17.15 47.02
CA ALA A 180 11.13 16.57 47.45
C ALA A 180 12.27 17.60 47.38
N LEU A 181 12.30 18.47 46.37
CA LEU A 181 13.32 19.52 46.27
C LEU A 181 13.21 20.57 47.40
N LYS A 182 12.04 20.75 48.02
CA LYS A 182 11.88 21.69 49.15
C LYS A 182 12.52 21.19 50.44
N THR A 183 12.79 19.88 50.57
CA THR A 183 13.44 19.32 51.76
C THR A 183 14.95 19.49 51.73
N LEU A 184 15.53 19.78 50.56
CA LEU A 184 16.95 20.03 50.40
C LEU A 184 17.35 21.35 51.03
N ASN A 185 18.50 21.37 51.70
CA ASN A 185 19.09 22.62 52.14
C ASN A 185 19.68 23.40 50.95
N GLN A 186 20.03 24.67 51.16
CA GLN A 186 20.48 25.57 50.09
C GLN A 186 21.71 25.04 49.34
N ARG A 187 22.59 24.30 50.02
CA ARG A 187 23.81 23.72 49.44
C ARG A 187 23.51 22.48 48.60
N GLU A 188 22.64 21.60 49.09
CA GLU A 188 22.19 20.40 48.37
C GLU A 188 21.37 20.75 47.13
N ALA A 189 20.48 21.76 47.24
CA ALA A 189 19.70 22.25 46.11
C ALA A 189 20.60 22.84 45.01
N MET A 190 21.65 23.57 45.40
CA MET A 190 22.64 24.12 44.47
C MET A 190 23.42 23.01 43.75
N ILE A 191 23.89 21.99 44.48
CA ILE A 191 24.59 20.84 43.88
C ILE A 191 23.66 20.09 42.92
N ALA A 192 22.41 19.85 43.31
CA ALA A 192 21.43 19.18 42.44
C ALA A 192 21.15 19.99 41.17
N GLN A 193 21.08 21.31 41.26
CA GLN A 193 20.91 22.18 40.08
C GLN A 193 22.12 22.13 39.16
N LEU A 194 23.34 22.28 39.69
CA LEU A 194 24.56 22.25 38.89
C LEU A 194 24.76 20.90 38.19
N TYR A 195 24.40 19.80 38.84
CA TYR A 195 24.57 18.46 38.29
C TYR A 195 23.48 18.05 37.29
N TYR A 196 22.19 18.29 37.60
CA TYR A 196 21.07 17.81 36.79
C TYR A 196 20.49 18.83 35.80
N VAL A 197 20.76 20.12 35.98
CA VAL A 197 20.24 21.19 35.10
C VAL A 197 21.36 21.79 34.26
N GLU A 198 22.49 22.14 34.89
CA GLU A 198 23.65 22.71 34.20
C GLU A 198 24.61 21.63 33.65
N GLU A 199 24.32 20.34 33.90
CA GLU A 199 25.08 19.17 33.44
C GLU A 199 26.58 19.19 33.80
N LEU A 200 26.95 19.85 34.91
CA LEU A 200 28.33 19.95 35.37
C LEU A 200 28.80 18.67 36.07
N ASN A 201 30.07 18.34 35.87
CA ASN A 201 30.68 17.20 36.54
C ASN A 201 31.07 17.53 37.99
N ILE A 202 31.31 16.51 38.83
CA ILE A 202 31.59 16.68 40.26
C ILE A 202 32.86 17.52 40.51
N TYR A 203 33.85 17.47 39.61
CA TYR A 203 35.08 18.25 39.73
C TYR A 203 34.83 19.73 39.40
N GLU A 204 34.04 20.03 38.37
CA GLU A 204 33.62 21.39 38.01
C GLU A 204 32.76 22.02 39.11
N ILE A 205 31.88 21.25 39.75
CA ILE A 205 31.07 21.70 40.89
C ILE A 205 31.95 22.04 42.10
N ALA A 206 33.08 21.35 42.28
CA ALA A 206 33.99 21.56 43.40
C ALA A 206 34.91 22.80 43.23
N GLU A 207 35.07 23.31 42.01
CA GLU A 207 35.84 24.52 41.72
C GLU A 207 35.03 25.82 41.91
N ILE A 208 33.71 25.73 42.08
CA ILE A 208 32.77 26.84 42.32
C ILE A 208 32.60 27.08 43.84
#